data_AF-A0A933TEP3-F1
#
_entry.id   AF-A0A933TEP3-F1
#
_cell.length_a   1.000
_cell.length_b   1.000
_cell.length_c   1.000
_cell.angle_alpha   90.00
_cell.angle_beta   90.00
_cell.angle_gamma   90.00
#
_symmetry.space_group_name_H-M   'P 1'
#
loop_
_entity.id
_entity.type
_entity.pdbx_description
1 polymer ?
#
loop_
_entity_poly.entity_id
_entity_poly.type
_entity_poly.pdbx_seq_one_letter_code
_entity_poly.pdbx_strand_id
1 'polypeptide(L)'
;MKEALQRLGRAKTVIDRGFSRLGPELKAQDEVGRALMLLSCRSVAVSNALMVLAQHNHANEALPLLRSLLELAVHMRWIAQDDSAARAKDFLKEHDRPQWDGLWAGRRLDERCAALGFPDTVRRQVQSWCRAHLWGNAAGLPWAHVFAPAEPRDASARDVLEAAAALMAEAVAALERRWPGRFPTD
;
A
#
# COMPACT_ATOMS: atom_id res chain seq x y z
N MET A 1 -1.29 -18.50 3.09
CA MET A 1 -0.60 -17.75 4.16
C MET A 1 0.93 -17.78 4.03
N LYS A 2 1.59 -18.96 4.11
CA LYS A 2 3.07 -19.08 3.97
C LYS A 2 3.61 -18.43 2.71
N GLU A 3 2.97 -18.66 1.56
CA GLU A 3 3.35 -18.07 0.29
C GLU A 3 3.26 -16.54 0.27
N ALA A 4 2.15 -15.96 0.77
CA ALA A 4 1.98 -14.51 0.85
C ALA A 4 3.03 -13.85 1.76
N LEU A 5 3.37 -14.48 2.89
CA LEU A 5 4.47 -14.04 3.77
C LEU A 5 5.83 -14.08 3.04
N GLN A 6 6.10 -15.13 2.28
CA GLN A 6 7.32 -15.23 1.47
C GLN A 6 7.38 -14.15 0.39
N ARG A 7 6.27 -13.89 -0.32
CA ARG A 7 6.18 -12.82 -1.32
C ARG A 7 6.44 -11.44 -0.71
N LEU A 8 5.84 -11.15 0.45
CA LEU A 8 6.12 -9.92 1.20
C LEU A 8 7.59 -9.82 1.63
N GLY A 9 8.18 -10.90 2.15
CA GLY A 9 9.58 -10.94 2.54
C GLY A 9 10.54 -10.73 1.37
N ARG A 10 10.23 -11.31 0.20
CA ARG A 10 10.98 -11.11 -1.04
C ARG A 10 10.90 -9.67 -1.53
N ALA A 11 9.70 -9.08 -1.57
CA ALA A 11 9.53 -7.69 -2.00
C ALA A 11 10.36 -6.71 -1.15
N LYS A 12 10.41 -6.91 0.17
CA LYS A 12 11.26 -6.12 1.07
C LYS A 12 12.74 -6.27 0.76
N THR A 13 13.18 -7.52 0.57
CA THR A 13 14.57 -7.83 0.20
C THR A 13 14.94 -7.19 -1.15
N VAL A 14 14.02 -7.18 -2.12
CA VAL A 14 14.25 -6.52 -3.43
C VAL A 14 14.41 -5.02 -3.26
N ILE A 15 13.54 -4.37 -2.48
CA ILE A 15 13.63 -2.94 -2.18
C ILE A 15 14.98 -2.61 -1.51
N ASP A 16 15.35 -3.34 -0.47
CA ASP A 16 16.58 -3.12 0.29
C ASP A 16 17.84 -3.28 -0.57
N ARG A 17 17.91 -4.36 -1.34
CA ARG A 17 19.02 -4.61 -2.28
C ARG A 17 19.07 -3.57 -3.40
N GLY A 18 17.91 -3.16 -3.93
CA GLY A 18 17.85 -2.16 -4.99
C GLY A 18 18.37 -0.80 -4.52
N PHE A 19 17.94 -0.34 -3.34
CA PHE A 19 18.48 0.89 -2.76
C PHE A 19 19.94 0.78 -2.34
N SER A 20 20.40 -0.39 -1.89
CA SER A 20 21.84 -0.61 -1.62
C SER A 20 22.70 -0.44 -2.88
N ARG A 21 22.19 -0.87 -4.05
CA ARG A 21 22.87 -0.68 -5.36
C ARG A 21 22.78 0.75 -5.87
N LEU A 22 21.65 1.42 -5.64
CA LEU A 22 21.37 2.77 -6.11
C LEU A 22 22.03 3.85 -5.23
N GLY A 23 22.31 3.53 -3.95
CA GLY A 23 22.82 4.45 -2.94
C GLY A 23 23.92 5.42 -3.41
N PRO A 24 24.98 4.94 -4.10
CA PRO A 24 26.04 5.82 -4.60
C PRO A 24 25.60 6.85 -5.66
N GLU A 25 24.49 6.60 -6.36
CA GLU A 25 23.96 7.44 -7.44
C GLU A 25 22.87 8.40 -6.96
N LEU A 26 22.31 8.17 -5.76
CA LEU A 26 21.27 9.01 -5.18
C LEU A 26 21.83 10.39 -4.80
N LYS A 27 21.11 11.43 -5.22
CA LYS A 27 21.44 12.83 -4.91
C LYS A 27 20.37 13.41 -4.00
N ALA A 28 20.77 14.16 -2.98
CA ALA A 28 19.82 14.76 -2.01
C ALA A 28 18.82 15.72 -2.67
N GLN A 29 19.22 16.37 -3.78
CA GLN A 29 18.40 17.25 -4.58
C GLN A 29 17.49 16.53 -5.59
N ASP A 30 17.58 15.20 -5.75
CA ASP A 30 16.65 14.44 -6.59
C ASP A 30 15.32 14.24 -5.84
N GLU A 31 14.35 15.11 -6.12
CA GLU A 31 13.02 15.06 -5.52
C GLU A 31 12.30 13.73 -5.81
N VAL A 32 12.48 13.16 -7.01
CA VAL A 32 11.88 11.88 -7.39
C VAL A 32 12.48 10.74 -6.57
N GLY A 33 13.82 10.70 -6.51
CA GLY A 33 14.56 9.74 -5.69
C GLY A 33 14.16 9.81 -4.22
N ARG A 34 14.09 11.03 -3.66
CA ARG A 34 13.66 11.26 -2.28
C ARG A 34 12.22 10.78 -2.03
N ALA A 35 11.27 11.13 -2.90
CA ALA A 35 9.88 10.75 -2.74
C ALA A 35 9.69 9.23 -2.77
N LEU A 36 10.29 8.56 -3.77
CA LEU A 36 10.20 7.10 -3.91
C LEU A 36 10.91 6.36 -2.77
N MET A 37 12.02 6.88 -2.27
CA MET A 37 12.68 6.34 -1.08
C MET A 37 11.77 6.41 0.16
N LEU A 38 11.18 7.58 0.44
CA LEU A 38 10.28 7.76 1.59
C LEU A 38 9.06 6.83 1.51
N LEU A 39 8.44 6.74 0.34
CA LEU A 39 7.31 5.83 0.09
C LEU A 39 7.72 4.37 0.26
N SER A 40 8.92 3.98 -0.17
CA SER A 40 9.45 2.63 -0.01
C SER A 40 9.69 2.28 1.45
N CYS A 41 10.35 3.16 2.21
CA CYS A 41 10.55 2.99 3.64
C CYS A 41 9.21 2.80 4.37
N ARG A 42 8.22 3.62 4.05
CA ARG A 42 6.89 3.51 4.67
C ARG A 42 6.18 2.22 4.26
N SER A 43 6.28 1.81 2.99
CA SER A 43 5.67 0.57 2.49
C SER A 43 6.26 -0.67 3.17
N VAL A 44 7.58 -0.70 3.38
CA VAL A 44 8.27 -1.77 4.14
C VAL A 44 7.80 -1.79 5.60
N ALA A 45 7.75 -0.63 6.26
CA ALA A 45 7.31 -0.55 7.66
C ALA A 45 5.83 -0.98 7.83
N VAL A 46 4.94 -0.49 6.97
CA VAL A 46 3.52 -0.84 6.99
C VAL A 46 3.32 -2.33 6.69
N SER A 47 4.02 -2.89 5.70
CA SER A 47 3.92 -4.31 5.39
C SER A 47 4.52 -5.22 6.48
N ASN A 48 5.48 -4.75 7.29
CA ASN A 48 5.92 -5.46 8.51
C ASN A 48 4.78 -5.53 9.54
N ALA A 49 4.12 -4.39 9.81
CA ALA A 49 3.01 -4.35 10.76
C ALA A 49 1.83 -5.23 10.31
N LEU A 50 1.49 -5.20 9.02
CA LEU A 50 0.47 -6.08 8.44
C LEU A 50 0.78 -7.57 8.64
N MET A 51 2.05 -7.97 8.48
CA MET A 51 2.47 -9.35 8.73
C MET A 51 2.24 -9.75 10.19
N VAL A 52 2.66 -8.90 11.14
CA VAL A 52 2.50 -9.19 12.58
C VAL A 52 1.02 -9.30 12.94
N LEU A 53 0.18 -8.34 12.52
CA LEU A 53 -1.25 -8.36 12.82
C LEU A 53 -1.93 -9.59 12.23
N ALA A 54 -1.66 -9.91 10.96
CA ALA A 54 -2.24 -11.09 10.32
C ALA A 54 -1.78 -12.40 10.97
N GLN A 55 -0.51 -12.52 11.38
CA GLN A 55 0.01 -13.71 12.06
C GLN A 55 -0.64 -13.95 13.44
N HIS A 56 -1.10 -12.88 14.10
CA HIS A 56 -1.83 -12.94 15.37
C HIS A 56 -3.35 -12.88 15.18
N ASN A 57 -3.84 -13.09 13.95
CA ASN A 57 -5.26 -13.11 13.60
C ASN A 57 -6.03 -11.79 13.86
N HIS A 58 -5.32 -10.66 13.82
CA HIS A 58 -5.87 -9.31 13.93
C HIS A 58 -6.11 -8.68 12.55
N ALA A 59 -6.92 -9.35 11.72
CA ALA A 59 -7.13 -8.96 10.33
C ALA A 59 -7.90 -7.63 10.21
N ASN A 60 -8.85 -7.37 11.11
CA ASN A 60 -9.66 -6.15 11.09
C ASN A 60 -8.84 -4.92 11.51
N GLU A 61 -7.98 -5.07 12.52
CA GLU A 61 -7.04 -4.04 12.96
C GLU A 61 -5.98 -3.72 11.90
N ALA A 62 -5.74 -4.65 10.97
CA ALA A 62 -4.81 -4.47 9.86
C ALA A 62 -5.40 -3.64 8.70
N LEU A 63 -6.71 -3.46 8.61
CA LEU A 63 -7.37 -2.81 7.46
C LEU A 63 -6.96 -1.35 7.25
N PRO A 64 -6.85 -0.48 8.28
CA PRO A 64 -6.34 0.88 8.11
C PRO A 64 -4.91 0.92 7.54
N LEU A 65 -4.06 -0.02 7.95
CA LEU A 65 -2.69 -0.15 7.45
C LEU A 65 -2.65 -0.68 6.02
N LEU A 66 -3.55 -1.61 5.67
CA LEU A 66 -3.67 -2.14 4.32
C LEU A 66 -4.14 -1.04 3.35
N ARG A 67 -5.09 -0.22 3.78
CA ARG A 67 -5.55 0.98 3.07
C ARG A 67 -4.44 2.00 2.87
N SER A 68 -3.56 2.18 3.87
CA SER A 68 -2.38 3.03 3.77
C SER A 68 -1.38 2.48 2.75
N LEU A 69 -1.12 1.17 2.77
CA LEU A 69 -0.23 0.52 1.80
C LEU A 69 -0.73 0.67 0.35
N LEU A 70 -2.06 0.63 0.15
CA LEU A 70 -2.67 0.90 -1.14
C LEU A 70 -2.33 2.32 -1.65
N GLU A 71 -2.44 3.34 -0.80
CA GLU A 71 -2.07 4.71 -1.23
C GLU A 71 -0.60 4.81 -1.56
N LEU A 72 0.27 4.22 -0.73
CA LEU A 72 1.70 4.26 -0.96
C LEU A 72 2.06 3.63 -2.31
N ALA A 73 1.51 2.45 -2.62
CA ALA A 73 1.72 1.79 -3.91
C ALA A 73 1.21 2.63 -5.09
N VAL A 74 0.03 3.25 -4.95
CA VAL A 74 -0.53 4.14 -5.96
C VAL A 74 0.31 5.40 -6.15
N HIS A 75 0.82 5.99 -5.07
CA HIS A 75 1.71 7.14 -5.11
C HIS A 75 3.04 6.80 -5.78
N MET A 76 3.64 5.66 -5.45
CA MET A 76 4.88 5.20 -6.09
C MET A 76 4.66 5.02 -7.58
N ARG A 77 3.56 4.36 -7.98
CA ARG A 77 3.22 4.23 -9.40
C ARG A 77 2.98 5.57 -10.06
N TRP A 78 2.28 6.49 -9.42
CA TRP A 78 1.99 7.81 -9.95
C TRP A 78 3.26 8.62 -10.21
N ILE A 79 4.20 8.61 -9.27
CA ILE A 79 5.48 9.31 -9.37
C ILE A 79 6.42 8.65 -10.39
N ALA A 80 6.37 7.33 -10.54
CA ALA A 80 7.23 6.58 -11.46
C ALA A 80 6.82 6.67 -12.96
N GLN A 81 5.78 7.43 -13.29
CA GLN A 81 5.33 7.68 -14.68
C GLN A 81 6.07 8.90 -15.27
N ASP A 82 5.65 9.28 -16.49
CA ASP A 82 6.00 10.58 -17.09
C ASP A 82 5.63 11.75 -16.16
N ASP A 83 6.34 12.87 -16.32
CA ASP A 83 6.30 14.04 -15.42
C ASP A 83 6.69 13.74 -13.96
N SER A 84 7.49 12.71 -13.74
CA SER A 84 7.93 12.25 -12.41
C SER A 84 8.39 13.37 -11.47
N ALA A 85 9.16 14.34 -11.98
CA ALA A 85 9.65 15.47 -11.17
C ALA A 85 8.53 16.35 -10.62
N ALA A 86 7.56 16.75 -11.45
CA ALA A 86 6.43 17.58 -11.01
C ALA A 86 5.58 16.83 -9.98
N ARG A 87 5.32 15.53 -10.22
CA ARG A 87 4.52 14.68 -9.32
C ARG A 87 5.22 14.44 -7.98
N ALA A 88 6.53 14.22 -8.00
CA ALA A 88 7.34 14.08 -6.79
C ALA A 88 7.33 15.37 -5.96
N LYS A 89 7.46 16.52 -6.62
CA LYS A 89 7.38 17.83 -5.97
C LYS A 89 6.01 18.07 -5.33
N ASP A 90 4.93 17.78 -6.05
CA ASP A 90 3.57 17.88 -5.52
C ASP A 90 3.37 16.96 -4.31
N PHE A 91 3.83 15.70 -4.40
CA PHE A 91 3.79 14.75 -3.29
C PHE A 91 4.55 15.28 -2.06
N LEU A 92 5.80 15.73 -2.25
CA LEU A 92 6.63 16.24 -1.16
C LEU A 92 6.02 17.49 -0.51
N LYS A 93 5.43 18.39 -1.31
CA LYS A 93 4.72 19.57 -0.82
C LYS A 93 3.50 19.22 0.01
N GLU A 94 2.69 18.25 -0.42
CA GLU A 94 1.55 17.75 0.35
C GLU A 94 2.01 17.17 1.70
N HIS A 95 3.16 16.49 1.73
CA HIS A 95 3.67 15.79 2.92
C HIS A 95 4.51 16.66 3.85
N ASP A 96 4.87 17.89 3.45
CA ASP A 96 5.56 18.86 4.30
C ASP A 96 4.63 19.43 5.40
N ARG A 97 3.30 19.33 5.21
CA ARG A 97 2.28 19.76 6.18
C ARG A 97 1.18 18.70 6.30
N PRO A 98 1.47 17.55 6.91
CA PRO A 98 0.51 16.46 7.00
C PRO A 98 -0.67 16.88 7.86
N GLN A 99 -1.84 17.07 7.23
CA GLN A 99 -3.11 17.29 7.92
C GLN A 99 -3.92 16.01 7.86
N TRP A 100 -4.42 15.56 9.01
CA TRP A 100 -5.19 14.32 9.14
C TRP A 100 -6.28 14.20 8.07
N ASP A 101 -7.04 15.28 7.86
CA ASP A 101 -8.16 15.32 6.94
C ASP A 101 -7.74 15.25 5.46
N GLY A 102 -6.52 15.66 5.13
CA GLY A 102 -5.98 15.65 3.76
C GLY A 102 -5.24 14.35 3.38
N LEU A 103 -4.90 13.52 4.36
CA LEU A 103 -4.10 12.32 4.13
C LEU A 103 -4.92 11.19 3.50
N TRP A 104 -6.25 11.14 3.69
CA TRP A 104 -7.10 9.99 3.34
C TRP A 104 -8.24 10.34 2.37
N ALA A 105 -8.02 11.28 1.44
CA ALA A 105 -9.03 11.70 0.48
C ALA A 105 -9.38 10.58 -0.52
N GLY A 106 -10.49 9.86 -0.28
CA GLY A 106 -10.92 8.72 -1.09
C GLY A 106 -11.05 9.02 -2.59
N ARG A 107 -11.62 10.18 -2.93
CA ARG A 107 -11.76 10.64 -4.32
C ARG A 107 -10.43 10.73 -5.06
N ARG A 108 -9.39 11.28 -4.43
CA ARG A 108 -8.05 11.41 -5.02
C ARG A 108 -7.43 10.04 -5.29
N LEU A 109 -7.60 9.10 -4.36
CA LEU A 109 -7.13 7.74 -4.56
C LEU A 109 -7.84 7.09 -5.75
N ASP A 110 -9.16 7.24 -5.86
CA ASP A 110 -9.94 6.67 -6.96
C ASP A 110 -9.54 7.24 -8.32
N GLU A 111 -9.38 8.55 -8.41
CA GLU A 111 -8.92 9.24 -9.62
C GLU A 111 -7.53 8.75 -10.04
N ARG A 112 -6.58 8.63 -9.10
CA ARG A 112 -5.23 8.11 -9.38
C ARG A 112 -5.25 6.64 -9.78
N CYS A 113 -6.04 5.80 -9.13
CA CYS A 113 -6.15 4.38 -9.48
C CYS A 113 -6.69 4.21 -10.91
N ALA A 114 -7.74 4.97 -11.26
CA ALA A 114 -8.33 4.96 -12.60
C ALA A 114 -7.31 5.41 -13.66
N ALA A 115 -6.62 6.54 -13.42
CA ALA A 115 -5.62 7.07 -14.34
C ALA A 115 -4.42 6.14 -14.56
N LEU A 116 -4.07 5.32 -13.55
CA LEU A 116 -2.93 4.41 -13.62
C LEU A 116 -3.28 3.02 -14.17
N GLY A 117 -4.56 2.72 -14.41
CA GLY A 117 -5.00 1.35 -14.67
C GLY A 117 -4.61 0.40 -13.53
N PHE A 118 -4.72 0.87 -12.28
CA PHE A 118 -4.36 0.08 -11.10
C PHE A 118 -5.29 -1.13 -10.97
N PRO A 119 -4.81 -2.32 -10.56
CA PRO A 119 -5.64 -3.52 -10.46
C PRO A 119 -6.91 -3.29 -9.64
N ASP A 120 -8.04 -3.34 -10.33
CA ASP A 120 -9.32 -2.90 -9.78
C ASP A 120 -9.87 -3.87 -8.73
N THR A 121 -9.48 -5.14 -8.80
CA THR A 121 -9.85 -6.19 -7.85
C THR A 121 -9.31 -5.89 -6.45
N VAL A 122 -8.00 -5.67 -6.31
CA VAL A 122 -7.36 -5.42 -5.00
C VAL A 122 -7.86 -4.11 -4.39
N ARG A 123 -8.00 -3.06 -5.21
CA ARG A 123 -8.55 -1.76 -4.78
C ARG A 123 -9.95 -1.90 -4.19
N ARG A 124 -10.89 -2.44 -4.97
CA ARG A 124 -12.30 -2.55 -4.55
C ARG A 124 -12.43 -3.42 -3.31
N GLN A 125 -11.64 -4.48 -3.23
CA GLN A 125 -11.67 -5.38 -2.09
C GLN A 125 -11.18 -4.69 -0.80
N VAL A 126 -10.04 -4.00 -0.85
CA VAL A 126 -9.52 -3.22 0.30
C VAL A 126 -10.52 -2.13 0.72
N GLN A 127 -11.09 -1.38 -0.23
CA GLN A 127 -12.09 -0.34 0.07
C GLN A 127 -13.36 -0.93 0.70
N SER A 128 -13.83 -2.08 0.19
CA SER A 128 -14.99 -2.79 0.74
C SER A 128 -14.74 -3.22 2.18
N TRP A 129 -13.59 -3.81 2.48
CA TRP A 129 -13.25 -4.22 3.85
C TRP A 129 -13.11 -3.02 4.80
N CYS A 130 -12.46 -1.94 4.35
CA CYS A 130 -12.34 -0.73 5.18
C CYS A 130 -13.70 -0.09 5.46
N ARG A 131 -14.63 -0.14 4.49
CA ARG A 131 -16.00 0.31 4.70
C ARG A 131 -16.71 -0.54 5.74
N ALA A 132 -16.59 -1.86 5.65
CA ALA A 132 -17.14 -2.79 6.65
C ALA A 132 -16.57 -2.52 8.05
N HIS A 133 -15.26 -2.27 8.15
CA HIS A 133 -14.61 -1.91 9.41
C HIS A 133 -15.14 -0.61 10.03
N LEU A 134 -15.33 0.44 9.22
CA LEU A 134 -15.80 1.75 9.70
C LEU A 134 -17.23 1.70 10.24
N TRP A 135 -18.12 0.96 9.58
CA TRP A 135 -19.53 0.88 9.97
C TRP A 135 -19.80 -0.22 11.01
N GLY A 136 -18.74 -0.87 11.48
CA GLY A 136 -18.80 -1.99 12.41
C GLY A 136 -19.22 -3.28 11.71
N ASN A 137 -18.53 -4.37 12.03
CA ASN A 137 -19.02 -5.69 11.70
C ASN A 137 -19.75 -6.28 12.92
N ALA A 138 -21.04 -6.56 12.74
CA ALA A 138 -21.85 -7.19 13.79
C ALA A 138 -21.59 -8.69 13.92
N ALA A 139 -20.91 -9.35 12.98
CA ALA A 139 -20.79 -10.82 12.89
C ALA A 139 -20.15 -11.50 14.13
N GLY A 140 -19.49 -10.75 15.01
CA GLY A 140 -18.96 -11.26 16.29
C GLY A 140 -19.83 -10.97 17.52
N LEU A 141 -20.97 -10.29 17.36
CA LEU A 141 -21.81 -9.83 18.46
C LEU A 141 -23.01 -10.78 18.66
N PRO A 142 -23.45 -11.02 19.92
CA PRO A 142 -24.57 -11.93 20.20
C PRO A 142 -25.87 -11.56 19.47
N TRP A 143 -26.02 -10.29 19.08
CA TRP A 143 -27.18 -9.72 18.42
C TRP A 143 -26.99 -9.50 16.91
N ALA A 144 -25.92 -10.04 16.30
CA ALA A 144 -25.67 -9.96 14.85
C ALA A 144 -26.88 -10.38 14.01
N HIS A 145 -27.51 -11.49 14.43
CA HIS A 145 -28.67 -12.10 13.78
C HIS A 145 -29.89 -11.17 13.69
N VAL A 146 -29.96 -10.12 14.50
CA VAL A 146 -31.06 -9.13 14.47
C VAL A 146 -30.96 -8.23 13.24
N PHE A 147 -29.75 -8.01 12.72
CA PHE A 147 -29.48 -7.13 11.58
C PHE A 147 -28.70 -7.86 10.50
N ALA A 148 -29.19 -9.02 10.03
CA ALA A 148 -28.52 -9.88 9.04
C ALA A 148 -27.97 -9.17 7.77
N PRO A 149 -28.57 -8.07 7.23
CA PRO A 149 -27.97 -7.31 6.14
C PRO A 149 -26.66 -6.58 6.49
N ALA A 150 -26.31 -6.49 7.78
CA ALA A 150 -25.11 -5.83 8.32
C ALA A 150 -23.93 -6.79 8.53
N GLU A 151 -23.93 -7.96 7.85
CA GLU A 151 -22.83 -8.94 7.87
C GLU A 151 -22.06 -8.96 6.53
N PRO A 152 -21.30 -7.89 6.17
CA PRO A 152 -20.36 -8.00 5.07
C PRO A 152 -19.30 -9.05 5.40
N ARG A 153 -18.83 -9.77 4.37
CA ARG A 153 -17.74 -10.75 4.53
C ARG A 153 -16.48 -10.08 5.12
N ASP A 154 -16.01 -10.61 6.23
CA ASP A 154 -14.75 -10.20 6.85
C ASP A 154 -13.52 -10.52 6.00
N ALA A 155 -12.50 -9.68 6.16
CA ALA A 155 -11.17 -9.99 5.69
C ALA A 155 -10.53 -11.02 6.62
N SER A 156 -10.10 -12.16 6.07
CA SER A 156 -9.26 -13.09 6.84
C SER A 156 -7.82 -12.58 6.91
N ALA A 157 -7.03 -13.10 7.85
CA ALA A 157 -5.59 -12.85 7.89
C ALA A 157 -4.89 -13.21 6.57
N ARG A 158 -5.37 -14.25 5.89
CA ARG A 158 -4.88 -14.65 4.57
C ARG A 158 -5.19 -13.58 3.52
N ASP A 159 -6.42 -13.08 3.49
CA ASP A 159 -6.87 -12.06 2.54
C ASP A 159 -6.03 -10.78 2.68
N VAL A 160 -5.78 -10.34 3.92
CA VAL A 160 -4.92 -9.17 4.21
C VAL A 160 -3.50 -9.37 3.67
N LEU A 161 -2.90 -10.54 3.90
CA LEU A 161 -1.54 -10.83 3.45
C LEU A 161 -1.43 -10.93 1.92
N GLU A 162 -2.43 -11.51 1.26
CA GLU A 162 -2.46 -11.62 -0.20
C GLU A 162 -2.62 -10.24 -0.85
N ALA A 163 -3.52 -9.40 -0.33
CA ALA A 163 -3.67 -8.01 -0.78
C ALA A 163 -2.37 -7.21 -0.53
N ALA A 164 -1.76 -7.33 0.65
CA ALA A 164 -0.51 -6.66 0.95
C ALA A 164 0.63 -7.09 0.03
N ALA A 165 0.72 -8.39 -0.30
CA ALA A 165 1.71 -8.91 -1.23
C ALA A 165 1.53 -8.35 -2.65
N ALA A 166 0.28 -8.23 -3.11
CA ALA A 166 -0.03 -7.61 -4.40
C ALA A 166 0.36 -6.12 -4.42
N LEU A 167 0.04 -5.37 -3.37
CA LEU A 167 0.39 -3.95 -3.28
C LEU A 167 1.90 -3.71 -3.19
N MET A 168 2.64 -4.57 -2.48
CA MET A 168 4.11 -4.51 -2.47
C MET A 168 4.70 -4.85 -3.84
N ALA A 169 4.10 -5.75 -4.61
CA ALA A 169 4.54 -6.01 -5.99
C ALA A 169 4.37 -4.76 -6.87
N GLU A 170 3.25 -4.03 -6.74
CA GLU A 170 3.02 -2.75 -7.42
C GLU A 170 4.05 -1.67 -7.02
N ALA A 171 4.43 -1.64 -5.73
CA ALA A 171 5.48 -0.74 -5.24
C ALA A 171 6.85 -1.08 -5.85
N VAL A 172 7.23 -2.37 -5.90
CA VAL A 172 8.48 -2.81 -6.53
C VAL A 172 8.48 -2.51 -8.03
N ALA A 173 7.37 -2.78 -8.73
CA ALA A 173 7.25 -2.49 -10.16
C ALA A 173 7.38 -0.98 -10.47
N ALA A 174 6.91 -0.10 -9.57
CA ALA A 174 7.12 1.33 -9.70
C ALA A 174 8.60 1.72 -9.58
N LEU A 175 9.33 1.10 -8.63
CA LEU A 175 10.77 1.33 -8.46
C LEU A 175 11.57 0.83 -9.67
N GLU A 176 11.22 -0.36 -10.17
CA GLU A 176 11.87 -0.94 -11.36
C GLU A 176 11.62 -0.10 -12.61
N ARG A 177 10.41 0.46 -12.77
CA ARG A 177 10.13 1.42 -13.85
C ARG A 177 11.03 2.66 -13.77
N ARG A 178 11.27 3.18 -12.57
CA ARG A 178 12.12 4.37 -12.38
C ARG A 178 13.60 4.06 -12.58
N TRP A 179 14.05 2.91 -12.08
CA TRP A 179 15.44 2.46 -12.12
C TRP A 179 15.54 1.03 -12.64
N PRO A 180 15.44 0.83 -13.96
CA PRO A 180 15.47 -0.49 -14.56
C PRO A 180 16.73 -1.29 -14.19
N GLY A 181 16.55 -2.57 -13.89
CA GLY A 181 17.58 -3.52 -13.48
C GLY A 181 18.02 -3.39 -12.02
N ARG A 182 17.51 -2.40 -11.27
CA ARG A 182 17.88 -2.20 -9.85
C ARG A 182 16.93 -2.93 -8.90
N PHE A 183 15.67 -3.12 -9.28
CA PHE A 183 14.60 -3.70 -8.46
C PHE A 183 13.90 -4.86 -9.20
N PRO A 184 14.61 -5.96 -9.48
CA PRO A 184 14.08 -7.03 -10.33
C PRO A 184 12.74 -7.56 -9.80
N THR A 185 11.73 -7.55 -10.67
CA THR A 185 10.44 -8.20 -10.45
C THR A 185 10.52 -9.60 -11.01
N ASP A 186 10.64 -10.61 -10.14
CA ASP A 186 10.51 -12.02 -10.50
C ASP A 186 9.06 -12.38 -10.90
#